data_AF-A0A1W7RG71-F1
#
_entry.id   AF-A0A1W7RG71-F1
#
_cell.length_a   1.000
_cell.length_b   1.000
_cell.length_c   1.000
_cell.angle_alpha   90.00
_cell.angle_beta   90.00
_cell.angle_gamma   90.00
#
_symmetry.space_group_name_H-M   'P 1'
#
loop_
_entity.id
_entity.type
_entity.pdbx_description
1 polymer ?
#
loop_
_entity_poly.entity_id
_entity_poly.type
_entity_poly.pdbx_seq_one_letter_code
_entity_poly.pdbx_strand_id
1 'polypeptide(L)'
;MASIVPQTASPGSEVFVTRHGAFVVRSDLGYFLQTLDFCSGQDLKIQPLHPACRGKDHYVGDPSSSTIYLLHGDSFCQVTDLNSEPPSDVFPLHPSCRGADQYAFCEGYFFIFFLSRGVVLCVADLATGALIKEIHLEPTLLNGLYYFGADAEHLACFRMDEEQRLCGTCFATTAGHEESFAIHPDVVSFLPGGLSLIYGAAFGQWQCLKLLSNATDLPMPSSYAISRKVGYSQLELGLKAHVDESVNPESLTVSLLQRQFALPAVYGGLGLQTEQEEWEEAAEEEEPLRVILQPRQKLYWWHYCLGLGKTPILYCRSLKITRNPSPPTNIPLPPAQG
;
A
#
# COMPACT_ATOMS: atom_id res chain seq x y z
N MET A 1 13.12 -6.14 -8.28
CA MET A 1 12.06 -5.20 -8.69
C MET A 1 10.95 -5.30 -7.67
N ALA A 2 10.22 -4.22 -7.41
CA ALA A 2 9.17 -4.20 -6.41
C ALA A 2 7.90 -4.90 -6.93
N SER A 3 7.11 -5.46 -6.04
CA SER A 3 5.81 -6.08 -6.33
C SER A 3 4.69 -5.41 -5.51
N ILE A 4 3.44 -5.68 -5.86
CA ILE A 4 2.29 -5.35 -5.00
C ILE A 4 2.22 -6.37 -3.86
N VAL A 5 1.82 -5.91 -2.67
CA VAL A 5 1.58 -6.82 -1.54
C VAL A 5 0.33 -7.65 -1.84
N PRO A 6 0.39 -8.99 -1.83
CA PRO A 6 -0.80 -9.81 -1.99
C PRO A 6 -1.76 -9.62 -0.80
N GLN A 7 -3.05 -9.87 -1.02
CA GLN A 7 -4.06 -9.78 0.04
C GLN A 7 -3.67 -10.59 1.29
N THR A 8 -3.10 -11.79 1.10
CA THR A 8 -2.69 -12.69 2.19
C THR A 8 -1.59 -12.14 3.10
N ALA A 9 -0.83 -11.14 2.62
CA ALA A 9 0.20 -10.44 3.38
C ALA A 9 -0.24 -9.01 3.80
N SER A 10 -1.47 -8.61 3.47
CA SER A 10 -2.05 -7.33 3.86
C SER A 10 -3.56 -7.47 4.14
N PRO A 11 -3.95 -8.23 5.18
CA PRO A 11 -5.36 -8.39 5.54
C PRO A 11 -6.06 -7.03 5.67
N GLY A 12 -7.29 -6.96 5.15
CA GLY A 12 -8.05 -5.72 5.08
C GLY A 12 -7.71 -4.79 3.92
N SER A 13 -6.76 -5.17 3.06
CA SER A 13 -6.65 -4.62 1.70
C SER A 13 -7.35 -5.56 0.73
N GLU A 14 -8.26 -5.07 -0.09
CA GLU A 14 -9.06 -5.94 -0.95
C GLU A 14 -9.52 -5.23 -2.22
N VAL A 15 -9.80 -6.00 -3.27
CA VAL A 15 -10.29 -5.50 -4.55
C VAL A 15 -11.57 -6.22 -4.91
N PHE A 16 -12.62 -5.51 -5.30
CA PHE A 16 -13.88 -6.12 -5.74
C PHE A 16 -14.69 -5.22 -6.66
N VAL A 17 -15.75 -5.78 -7.27
CA VAL A 17 -16.71 -5.05 -8.10
C VAL A 17 -18.12 -5.19 -7.51
N THR A 18 -18.91 -4.15 -7.66
CA THR A 18 -20.38 -4.17 -7.45
C THR A 18 -21.06 -3.54 -8.67
N ARG A 19 -22.39 -3.48 -8.68
CA ARG A 19 -23.12 -2.72 -9.70
C ARG A 19 -22.76 -1.22 -9.76
N HIS A 20 -22.08 -0.70 -8.73
CA HIS A 20 -21.66 0.70 -8.61
C HIS A 20 -20.20 0.94 -9.06
N GLY A 21 -19.56 -0.07 -9.65
CA GLY A 21 -18.18 0.02 -10.14
C GLY A 21 -17.22 -0.83 -9.33
N ALA A 22 -15.94 -0.48 -9.44
CA ALA A 22 -14.82 -1.23 -8.91
C ALA A 22 -14.22 -0.52 -7.68
N PHE A 23 -13.76 -1.31 -6.72
CA PHE A 23 -13.37 -0.85 -5.40
C PHE A 23 -11.99 -1.39 -5.03
N VAL A 24 -11.18 -0.56 -4.37
CA VAL A 24 -9.97 -0.95 -3.66
C VAL A 24 -10.09 -0.49 -2.22
N VAL A 25 -10.13 -1.43 -1.27
CA VAL A 25 -10.19 -1.14 0.16
C VAL A 25 -8.76 -1.10 0.72
N ARG A 26 -8.49 -0.09 1.55
CA ARG A 26 -7.26 0.05 2.35
C ARG A 26 -7.64 0.25 3.81
N SER A 27 -8.08 -0.82 4.46
CA SER A 27 -8.53 -0.74 5.85
C SER A 27 -7.43 -0.32 6.83
N ASP A 28 -6.16 -0.57 6.49
CA ASP A 28 -4.98 -0.13 7.24
C ASP A 28 -4.80 1.40 7.25
N LEU A 29 -5.36 2.08 6.24
CA LEU A 29 -5.46 3.53 6.13
C LEU A 29 -6.82 4.05 6.57
N GLY A 30 -7.85 3.20 6.58
CA GLY A 30 -9.23 3.60 6.87
C GLY A 30 -9.92 4.29 5.69
N TYR A 31 -9.54 3.97 4.45
CA TYR A 31 -10.12 4.51 3.23
C TYR A 31 -10.45 3.39 2.23
N PHE A 32 -11.28 3.73 1.25
CA PHE A 32 -11.40 2.94 0.03
C PHE A 32 -11.44 3.87 -1.19
N LEU A 33 -10.99 3.34 -2.32
CA LEU A 33 -11.07 3.96 -3.63
C LEU A 33 -12.20 3.29 -4.40
N GLN A 34 -13.03 4.10 -5.06
CA GLN A 34 -14.08 3.68 -5.99
C GLN A 34 -13.76 4.24 -7.38
N THR A 35 -14.03 3.47 -8.43
CA THR A 35 -13.88 3.85 -9.84
C THR A 35 -14.95 3.14 -10.66
N LEU A 36 -15.24 3.58 -11.89
CA LEU A 36 -16.16 2.84 -12.77
C LEU A 36 -15.62 1.45 -13.13
N ASP A 37 -14.33 1.41 -13.45
CA ASP A 37 -13.58 0.21 -13.77
C ASP A 37 -12.09 0.42 -13.45
N PHE A 38 -11.31 -0.66 -13.39
CA PHE A 38 -9.89 -0.59 -13.03
C PHE A 38 -8.98 -0.08 -14.15
N CYS A 39 -9.46 0.02 -15.40
CA CYS A 39 -8.66 0.32 -16.59
C CYS A 39 -8.68 1.81 -16.95
N SER A 40 -9.86 2.43 -16.91
CA SER A 40 -10.10 3.75 -17.48
C SER A 40 -9.67 4.91 -16.58
N GLY A 41 -9.62 4.68 -15.26
CA GLY A 41 -9.37 5.74 -14.28
C GLY A 41 -10.48 6.79 -14.22
N GLN A 42 -11.69 6.46 -14.66
CA GLN A 42 -12.83 7.38 -14.64
C GLN A 42 -13.58 7.35 -13.31
N ASP A 43 -14.05 8.52 -12.88
CA ASP A 43 -14.81 8.71 -11.63
C ASP A 43 -14.09 8.15 -10.38
N LEU A 44 -12.76 8.26 -10.36
CA LEU A 44 -11.94 7.88 -9.22
C LEU A 44 -12.33 8.73 -8.00
N LYS A 45 -12.78 8.07 -6.95
CA LYS A 45 -13.18 8.69 -5.67
C LYS A 45 -12.48 8.00 -4.52
N ILE A 46 -11.92 8.76 -3.58
CA ILE A 46 -11.39 8.21 -2.33
C ILE A 46 -12.27 8.68 -1.19
N GLN A 47 -12.78 7.72 -0.43
CA GLN A 47 -13.79 7.92 0.60
C GLN A 47 -13.37 7.27 1.93
N PRO A 48 -13.82 7.79 3.08
CA PRO A 48 -13.50 7.24 4.39
C PRO A 48 -14.21 5.91 4.63
N LEU A 49 -13.46 4.87 5.00
CA LEU A 49 -14.05 3.63 5.45
C LEU A 49 -14.63 3.83 6.86
N HIS A 50 -15.91 3.49 7.05
CA HIS A 50 -16.58 3.59 8.35
C HIS A 50 -15.79 2.79 9.40
N PRO A 51 -15.57 3.31 10.63
CA PRO A 51 -14.75 2.63 11.64
C PRO A 51 -15.16 1.17 11.91
N ALA A 52 -16.45 0.86 11.93
CA ALA A 52 -16.96 -0.50 12.14
C ALA A 52 -16.75 -1.44 10.93
N CYS A 53 -16.50 -0.87 9.74
CA CYS A 53 -16.16 -1.60 8.52
C CYS A 53 -14.64 -1.82 8.38
N ARG A 54 -13.81 -1.30 9.30
CA ARG A 54 -12.35 -1.50 9.31
C ARG A 54 -11.99 -2.85 9.95
N GLY A 55 -10.80 -3.33 9.63
CA GLY A 55 -10.16 -4.51 10.22
C GLY A 55 -10.83 -5.82 9.83
N LYS A 56 -11.57 -5.85 8.72
CA LYS A 56 -12.15 -7.09 8.19
C LYS A 56 -11.06 -7.87 7.47
N ASP A 57 -11.20 -9.19 7.47
CA ASP A 57 -10.23 -10.07 6.84
C ASP A 57 -10.40 -10.03 5.32
N HIS A 58 -11.66 -10.01 4.85
CA HIS A 58 -12.03 -9.90 3.43
C HIS A 58 -13.24 -8.98 3.19
N TYR A 59 -13.28 -8.41 1.98
CA TYR A 59 -14.38 -7.60 1.46
C TYR A 59 -14.80 -8.15 0.10
N VAL A 60 -16.00 -8.68 -0.01
CA VAL A 60 -16.47 -9.33 -1.26
C VAL A 60 -17.63 -8.55 -1.83
N GLY A 61 -17.50 -8.03 -3.04
CA GLY A 61 -18.61 -7.40 -3.76
C GLY A 61 -19.37 -8.39 -4.63
N ASP A 62 -20.68 -8.23 -4.70
CA ASP A 62 -21.52 -8.86 -5.73
C ASP A 62 -21.63 -7.93 -6.96
N PRO A 63 -21.05 -8.30 -8.11
CA PRO A 63 -21.10 -7.47 -9.32
C PRO A 63 -22.51 -7.16 -9.83
N SER A 64 -23.50 -7.99 -9.47
CA SER A 64 -24.90 -7.83 -9.90
C SER A 64 -25.75 -6.99 -8.94
N SER A 65 -25.25 -6.66 -7.75
CA SER A 65 -25.99 -5.89 -6.74
C SER A 65 -25.12 -4.82 -6.06
N SER A 66 -25.66 -4.14 -5.04
CA SER A 66 -24.87 -3.24 -4.17
C SER A 66 -24.25 -3.98 -2.99
N THR A 67 -24.46 -5.29 -2.88
CA THR A 67 -24.13 -6.03 -1.67
C THR A 67 -22.62 -6.21 -1.56
N ILE A 68 -22.11 -5.91 -0.38
CA ILE A 68 -20.72 -6.13 0.01
C ILE A 68 -20.73 -7.01 1.26
N TYR A 69 -20.04 -8.13 1.20
CA TYR A 69 -19.87 -9.04 2.32
C TYR A 69 -18.58 -8.68 3.05
N LEU A 70 -18.71 -8.43 4.36
CA LEU A 70 -17.58 -8.15 5.25
C LEU A 70 -17.30 -9.40 6.08
N LEU A 71 -16.19 -10.08 5.80
CA LEU A 71 -15.81 -11.31 6.51
C LEU A 71 -14.81 -10.99 7.62
N HIS A 72 -15.02 -11.56 8.80
CA HIS A 72 -14.11 -11.42 9.93
C HIS A 72 -14.17 -12.64 10.84
N GLY A 73 -13.02 -13.29 11.01
CA GLY A 73 -12.88 -14.57 11.68
C GLY A 73 -13.82 -15.61 11.10
N ASP A 74 -14.66 -16.16 11.96
CA ASP A 74 -15.61 -17.22 11.63
C ASP A 74 -17.01 -16.69 11.27
N SER A 75 -17.11 -15.42 10.87
CA SER A 75 -18.39 -14.74 10.65
C SER A 75 -18.35 -13.75 9.49
N PHE A 76 -19.52 -13.36 9.02
CA PHE A 76 -19.68 -12.32 8.01
C PHE A 76 -20.96 -11.50 8.23
N CYS A 77 -20.98 -10.29 7.68
CA CYS A 77 -22.18 -9.48 7.58
C CYS A 77 -22.28 -8.85 6.19
N GLN A 78 -23.42 -8.25 5.88
CA GLN A 78 -23.67 -7.61 4.59
C GLN A 78 -23.85 -6.11 4.78
N VAL A 79 -23.25 -5.32 3.91
CA VAL A 79 -23.46 -3.88 3.81
C VAL A 79 -23.74 -3.49 2.37
N THR A 80 -24.33 -2.32 2.16
CA THR A 80 -24.49 -1.73 0.82
C THR A 80 -23.61 -0.51 0.59
N ASP A 81 -22.96 -0.03 1.66
CA ASP A 81 -22.12 1.16 1.68
C ASP A 81 -21.03 0.97 2.74
N LEU A 82 -19.79 1.27 2.34
CA LEU A 82 -18.61 1.17 3.21
C LEU A 82 -18.43 2.40 4.11
N ASN A 83 -19.12 3.51 3.83
CA ASN A 83 -19.10 4.73 4.64
C ASN A 83 -20.09 4.69 5.82
N SER A 84 -20.99 3.71 5.84
CA SER A 84 -22.07 3.62 6.81
C SER A 84 -21.82 2.53 7.86
N GLU A 85 -22.48 2.65 9.01
CA GLU A 85 -22.43 1.62 10.04
C GLU A 85 -23.05 0.31 9.51
N PRO A 86 -22.36 -0.84 9.65
CA PRO A 86 -22.90 -2.12 9.22
C PRO A 86 -24.11 -2.49 10.10
N PRO A 87 -25.09 -3.24 9.55
CA PRO A 87 -26.18 -3.75 10.35
C PRO A 87 -25.67 -4.67 11.45
N SER A 88 -26.44 -4.80 12.53
CA SER A 88 -26.08 -5.66 13.67
C SER A 88 -26.14 -7.16 13.36
N ASP A 89 -26.73 -7.54 12.22
CA ASP A 89 -26.87 -8.92 11.80
C ASP A 89 -25.53 -9.49 11.34
N VAL A 90 -25.02 -10.45 12.10
CA VAL A 90 -23.79 -11.19 11.81
C VAL A 90 -24.13 -12.67 11.67
N PHE A 91 -23.68 -13.26 10.58
CA PHE A 91 -23.94 -14.65 10.22
C PHE A 91 -22.67 -15.49 10.44
N PRO A 92 -22.78 -16.70 11.00
CA PRO A 92 -21.64 -17.59 11.13
C PRO A 92 -21.21 -18.10 9.75
N LEU A 93 -19.91 -18.18 9.50
CA LEU A 93 -19.37 -18.91 8.35
C LEU A 93 -19.44 -20.41 8.62
N HIS A 94 -19.87 -21.18 7.62
CA HIS A 94 -19.81 -22.63 7.67
C HIS A 94 -18.34 -23.09 7.83
N PRO A 95 -18.04 -24.13 8.61
CA PRO A 95 -16.66 -24.60 8.81
C PRO A 95 -15.86 -24.86 7.53
N SER A 96 -16.51 -25.34 6.46
CA SER A 96 -15.84 -25.58 5.16
C SER A 96 -15.50 -24.30 4.40
N CYS A 97 -16.07 -23.16 4.79
CA CYS A 97 -15.87 -21.85 4.16
C CYS A 97 -14.87 -20.98 4.91
N ARG A 98 -14.20 -21.49 5.95
CA ARG A 98 -13.25 -20.75 6.80
C ARG A 98 -11.81 -20.98 6.37
N GLY A 99 -10.94 -20.04 6.74
CA GLY A 99 -9.48 -20.17 6.57
C GLY A 99 -9.04 -20.19 5.10
N ALA A 100 -9.83 -19.57 4.22
CA ALA A 100 -9.43 -19.40 2.83
C ALA A 100 -8.40 -18.30 2.69
N ASP A 101 -7.66 -18.33 1.60
CA ASP A 101 -6.73 -17.27 1.24
C ASP A 101 -7.50 -16.05 0.74
N GLN A 102 -8.55 -16.23 -0.07
CA GLN A 102 -9.39 -15.14 -0.62
C GLN A 102 -10.81 -15.59 -0.94
N TYR A 103 -11.71 -14.62 -1.14
CA TYR A 103 -13.11 -14.84 -1.46
C TYR A 103 -13.55 -13.94 -2.61
N ALA A 104 -14.34 -14.47 -3.53
CA ALA A 104 -15.01 -13.71 -4.59
C ALA A 104 -16.48 -14.11 -4.71
N PHE A 105 -17.29 -13.30 -5.39
CA PHE A 105 -18.67 -13.60 -5.71
C PHE A 105 -18.90 -13.41 -7.21
N CYS A 106 -19.49 -14.42 -7.86
CA CYS A 106 -19.78 -14.42 -9.30
C CYS A 106 -20.89 -15.44 -9.59
N GLU A 107 -21.71 -15.21 -10.63
CA GLU A 107 -22.82 -16.11 -11.02
C GLU A 107 -23.79 -16.51 -9.89
N GLY A 108 -23.93 -15.69 -8.85
CA GLY A 108 -24.76 -16.01 -7.69
C GLY A 108 -24.13 -16.99 -6.69
N TYR A 109 -22.84 -17.29 -6.84
CA TYR A 109 -22.08 -18.20 -5.98
C TYR A 109 -20.86 -17.49 -5.38
N PHE A 110 -20.43 -18.00 -4.22
CA PHE A 110 -19.14 -17.63 -3.63
C PHE A 110 -18.05 -18.57 -4.14
N PHE A 111 -16.92 -17.98 -4.49
CA PHE A 111 -15.69 -18.67 -4.86
C PHE A 111 -14.66 -18.45 -3.75
N ILE A 112 -14.27 -19.55 -3.11
CA ILE A 112 -13.41 -19.56 -1.94
C ILE A 112 -12.06 -20.16 -2.34
N PHE A 113 -11.02 -19.33 -2.37
CA PHE A 113 -9.71 -19.68 -2.89
C PHE A 113 -8.81 -20.25 -1.79
N PHE A 114 -8.32 -21.47 -2.01
CA PHE A 114 -7.27 -22.10 -1.21
C PHE A 114 -6.03 -22.28 -2.10
N LEU A 115 -5.27 -21.20 -2.26
CA LEU A 115 -4.16 -21.08 -3.21
C LEU A 115 -3.04 -22.07 -2.92
N SER A 116 -2.73 -22.32 -1.64
CA SER A 116 -1.73 -23.32 -1.24
C SER A 116 -2.12 -24.76 -1.64
N ARG A 117 -3.41 -25.03 -1.78
CA ARG A 117 -3.96 -26.31 -2.26
C ARG A 117 -4.21 -26.32 -3.76
N GLY A 118 -4.22 -25.15 -4.40
CA GLY A 118 -4.56 -24.95 -5.80
C GLY A 118 -6.02 -25.26 -6.14
N VAL A 119 -6.94 -25.05 -5.19
CA VAL A 119 -8.37 -25.34 -5.37
C VAL A 119 -9.24 -24.15 -5.02
N VAL A 120 -10.41 -24.08 -5.67
CA VAL A 120 -11.48 -23.12 -5.38
C VAL A 120 -12.76 -23.89 -5.07
N LEU A 121 -13.36 -23.58 -3.93
CA LEU A 121 -14.70 -24.08 -3.60
C LEU A 121 -15.74 -23.10 -4.10
N CYS A 122 -16.68 -23.59 -4.90
CA CYS A 122 -17.86 -22.86 -5.30
C CYS A 122 -19.02 -23.27 -4.38
N VAL A 123 -19.54 -22.32 -3.60
CA VAL A 123 -20.65 -22.54 -2.66
C VAL A 123 -21.79 -21.56 -2.94
N ALA A 124 -23.03 -22.01 -2.76
CA ALA A 124 -24.19 -21.13 -2.93
C ALA A 124 -24.37 -20.14 -1.78
N ASP A 125 -23.90 -20.51 -0.58
CA ASP A 125 -24.13 -19.74 0.63
C ASP A 125 -23.01 -20.00 1.65
N LEU A 126 -22.43 -18.92 2.19
CA LEU A 126 -21.32 -18.99 3.13
C LEU A 126 -21.70 -19.51 4.52
N ALA A 127 -22.96 -19.42 4.93
CA ALA A 127 -23.43 -19.85 6.24
C ALA A 127 -23.76 -21.35 6.30
N THR A 128 -24.29 -21.89 5.21
CA THR A 128 -24.61 -23.31 5.06
C THR A 128 -23.46 -24.12 4.46
N GLY A 129 -22.55 -23.46 3.73
CA GLY A 129 -21.44 -24.12 3.05
C GLY A 129 -21.89 -25.14 2.00
N ALA A 130 -23.07 -24.93 1.41
CA ALA A 130 -23.64 -25.81 0.39
C ALA A 130 -22.74 -25.84 -0.84
N LEU A 131 -21.86 -26.86 -0.90
CA LEU A 131 -20.88 -27.05 -1.95
C LEU A 131 -21.57 -27.40 -3.27
N ILE A 132 -21.28 -26.60 -4.29
CA ILE A 132 -21.73 -26.82 -5.66
C ILE A 132 -20.67 -27.61 -6.43
N LYS A 133 -19.42 -27.13 -6.38
CA LYS A 133 -18.28 -27.77 -7.06
C LYS A 133 -16.96 -27.37 -6.40
N GLU A 134 -15.97 -28.25 -6.51
CA GLU A 134 -14.57 -27.94 -6.26
C GLU A 134 -13.85 -27.86 -7.61
N ILE A 135 -13.13 -26.77 -7.84
CA ILE A 135 -12.43 -26.47 -9.09
C ILE A 135 -10.94 -26.47 -8.82
N HIS A 136 -10.16 -27.13 -9.68
CA HIS A 136 -8.70 -27.01 -9.64
C HIS A 136 -8.30 -25.75 -10.41
N LEU A 137 -7.51 -24.89 -9.78
CA LEU A 137 -6.97 -23.70 -10.44
C LEU A 137 -5.89 -24.09 -11.42
N GLU A 138 -5.90 -23.45 -12.58
CA GLU A 138 -4.76 -23.55 -13.49
C GLU A 138 -3.50 -23.01 -12.80
N PRO A 139 -2.32 -23.63 -13.01
CA PRO A 139 -1.08 -23.20 -12.35
C PRO A 139 -0.73 -21.73 -12.60
N THR A 140 -1.09 -21.21 -13.78
CA THR A 140 -0.93 -19.80 -14.15
C THR A 140 -1.69 -18.90 -13.20
N LEU A 141 -2.86 -19.30 -12.70
CA LEU A 141 -3.73 -18.50 -11.83
C LEU A 141 -3.39 -18.66 -10.35
N LEU A 142 -2.35 -19.38 -9.95
CA LEU A 142 -1.98 -19.54 -8.52
C LEU A 142 -1.18 -18.37 -7.94
N ASN A 143 -0.64 -17.50 -8.80
CA ASN A 143 0.16 -16.35 -8.40
C ASN A 143 -0.65 -15.03 -8.39
N GLY A 144 -1.98 -15.11 -8.42
CA GLY A 144 -2.84 -13.94 -8.30
C GLY A 144 -2.70 -13.30 -6.92
N LEU A 145 -2.76 -11.98 -6.90
CA LEU A 145 -2.56 -11.14 -5.72
C LEU A 145 -3.91 -10.78 -5.07
N TYR A 146 -4.94 -10.58 -5.90
CA TYR A 146 -6.32 -10.25 -5.52
C TYR A 146 -7.27 -10.94 -6.49
N TYR A 147 -8.25 -11.69 -6.03
CA TYR A 147 -9.26 -12.40 -6.84
C TYR A 147 -10.64 -11.84 -6.54
N PHE A 148 -11.44 -11.60 -7.58
CA PHE A 148 -12.75 -10.98 -7.46
C PHE A 148 -13.69 -11.40 -8.59
N GLY A 149 -14.99 -11.16 -8.43
CA GLY A 149 -15.94 -11.22 -9.55
C GLY A 149 -15.80 -9.96 -10.39
N ALA A 150 -15.43 -10.10 -11.66
CA ALA A 150 -15.29 -8.97 -12.58
C ALA A 150 -16.65 -8.47 -13.05
N ASP A 151 -17.56 -9.41 -13.31
CA ASP A 151 -18.95 -9.17 -13.68
C ASP A 151 -19.83 -10.35 -13.24
N ALA A 152 -21.04 -10.44 -13.79
CA ALA A 152 -22.00 -11.48 -13.43
C ALA A 152 -21.54 -12.91 -13.80
N GLU A 153 -20.62 -13.07 -14.75
CA GLU A 153 -20.22 -14.36 -15.34
C GLU A 153 -18.72 -14.65 -15.24
N HIS A 154 -17.88 -13.63 -14.99
CA HIS A 154 -16.43 -13.77 -14.98
C HIS A 154 -15.80 -13.50 -13.62
N LEU A 155 -14.80 -14.31 -13.29
CA LEU A 155 -13.83 -13.99 -12.24
C LEU A 155 -12.65 -13.24 -12.86
N ALA A 156 -11.94 -12.48 -12.04
CA ALA A 156 -10.67 -11.90 -12.40
C ALA A 156 -9.69 -11.96 -11.24
N CYS A 157 -8.42 -11.79 -11.58
CA CYS A 157 -7.40 -11.53 -10.58
C CYS A 157 -6.41 -10.45 -11.02
N PHE A 158 -5.84 -9.74 -10.05
CA PHE A 158 -4.64 -8.93 -10.28
C PHE A 158 -3.40 -9.78 -10.13
N ARG A 159 -2.41 -9.58 -10.99
CA ARG A 159 -1.15 -10.32 -10.99
C ARG A 159 0.00 -9.48 -11.56
N MET A 160 1.22 -9.91 -11.30
CA MET A 160 2.39 -9.36 -11.98
C MET A 160 2.60 -10.10 -13.32
N ASP A 161 2.86 -9.37 -14.39
CA ASP A 161 3.31 -9.93 -15.67
C ASP A 161 4.83 -10.23 -15.66
N GLU A 162 5.34 -10.75 -16.79
CA GLU A 162 6.76 -11.08 -16.95
C GLU A 162 7.67 -9.84 -16.86
N GLU A 163 7.15 -8.67 -17.22
CA GLU A 163 7.84 -7.38 -17.16
C GLU A 163 7.67 -6.68 -15.79
N GLN A 164 7.10 -7.37 -14.80
CA GLN A 164 6.84 -6.84 -13.45
C GLN A 164 5.89 -5.64 -13.44
N ARG A 165 4.95 -5.58 -14.38
CA ARG A 165 3.81 -4.67 -14.34
C ARG A 165 2.61 -5.36 -13.72
N LEU A 166 1.81 -4.60 -12.99
CA LEU A 166 0.54 -5.09 -12.48
C LEU A 166 -0.48 -5.09 -13.63
N CYS A 167 -1.11 -6.23 -13.87
CA CYS A 167 -2.21 -6.39 -14.81
C CYS A 167 -3.36 -7.15 -14.15
N GLY A 168 -4.55 -7.00 -14.72
CA GLY A 168 -5.69 -7.84 -14.40
C GLY A 168 -5.87 -8.94 -15.44
N THR A 169 -6.36 -10.09 -15.02
CA THR A 169 -6.70 -11.20 -15.91
C THR A 169 -8.10 -11.69 -15.57
N CYS A 170 -9.04 -11.53 -16.51
CA CYS A 170 -10.36 -12.14 -16.46
C CYS A 170 -10.27 -13.60 -16.93
N PHE A 171 -10.99 -14.49 -16.25
CA PHE A 171 -11.04 -15.90 -16.60
C PHE A 171 -12.42 -16.49 -16.26
N ALA A 172 -12.87 -17.42 -17.09
CA ALA A 172 -14.06 -18.21 -16.82
C ALA A 172 -13.69 -19.46 -16.01
N THR A 173 -14.57 -19.89 -15.11
CA THR A 173 -14.32 -21.10 -14.29
C THR A 173 -14.46 -22.41 -15.07
N THR A 174 -14.95 -22.35 -16.30
CA THR A 174 -15.30 -23.52 -17.13
C THR A 174 -14.79 -23.48 -18.57
N ALA A 175 -14.13 -22.40 -18.99
CA ALA A 175 -13.57 -22.28 -20.34
C ALA A 175 -12.25 -21.50 -20.32
N GLY A 176 -11.25 -21.99 -21.06
CA GLY A 176 -9.89 -21.43 -21.14
C GLY A 176 -9.79 -20.11 -21.91
N HIS A 177 -10.73 -19.20 -21.71
CA HIS A 177 -10.63 -17.83 -22.18
C HIS A 177 -10.06 -16.98 -21.05
N GLU A 178 -8.83 -16.53 -21.25
CA GLU A 178 -8.17 -15.56 -20.39
C GLU A 178 -8.01 -14.25 -21.18
N GLU A 179 -8.52 -13.14 -20.63
CA GLU A 179 -8.31 -11.81 -21.19
C GLU A 179 -7.56 -10.96 -20.18
N SER A 180 -6.46 -10.34 -20.61
CA SER A 180 -5.65 -9.47 -19.74
C SER A 180 -5.93 -8.00 -20.02
N PHE A 181 -5.97 -7.19 -18.96
CA PHE A 181 -6.19 -5.76 -19.03
C PHE A 181 -5.16 -5.00 -18.18
N ALA A 182 -4.87 -3.77 -18.61
CA ALA A 182 -4.00 -2.86 -17.86
C ALA A 182 -4.78 -2.17 -16.75
N ILE A 183 -4.14 -2.01 -15.58
CA ILE A 183 -4.73 -1.30 -14.45
C ILE A 183 -4.27 0.16 -14.46
N HIS A 184 -5.20 1.07 -14.23
CA HIS A 184 -4.93 2.50 -14.24
C HIS A 184 -3.92 2.88 -13.14
N PRO A 185 -2.92 3.74 -13.42
CA PRO A 185 -1.87 4.10 -12.45
C PRO A 185 -2.37 4.61 -11.11
N ASP A 186 -3.49 5.34 -11.06
CA ASP A 186 -4.08 5.85 -9.81
C ASP A 186 -4.71 4.74 -8.96
N VAL A 187 -5.20 3.66 -9.59
CA VAL A 187 -5.65 2.46 -8.87
C VAL A 187 -4.42 1.72 -8.33
N VAL A 188 -3.37 1.60 -9.16
CA VAL A 188 -2.11 0.98 -8.75
C VAL A 188 -1.51 1.72 -7.56
N SER A 189 -1.40 3.05 -7.59
CA SER A 189 -0.76 3.86 -6.54
C SER A 189 -1.46 3.76 -5.18
N PHE A 190 -2.75 3.42 -5.16
CA PHE A 190 -3.52 3.21 -3.94
C PHE A 190 -3.32 1.81 -3.31
N LEU A 191 -2.87 0.82 -4.08
CA LEU A 191 -2.58 -0.52 -3.57
C LEU A 191 -1.32 -0.53 -2.68
N PRO A 192 -1.21 -1.45 -1.70
CA PRO A 192 0.02 -1.59 -0.93
C PRO A 192 1.18 -2.03 -1.84
N GLY A 193 2.29 -1.28 -1.83
CA GLY A 193 3.42 -1.48 -2.74
C GLY A 193 3.29 -0.73 -4.07
N GLY A 194 2.11 -0.17 -4.35
CA GLY A 194 1.77 0.50 -5.60
C GLY A 194 2.60 1.73 -5.92
N LEU A 195 2.89 2.56 -4.91
CA LEU A 195 3.73 3.75 -5.08
C LEU A 195 5.12 3.39 -5.62
N SER A 196 5.65 2.23 -5.24
CA SER A 196 6.96 1.79 -5.72
C SER A 196 6.97 1.38 -7.20
N LEU A 197 5.82 0.94 -7.74
CA LEU A 197 5.67 0.65 -9.17
C LEU A 197 5.57 1.92 -10.00
N ILE A 198 4.92 2.96 -9.47
CA ILE A 198 4.72 4.23 -10.18
C ILE A 198 5.96 5.14 -10.08
N TYR A 199 6.53 5.28 -8.88
CA TYR A 199 7.60 6.25 -8.59
C TYR A 199 8.98 5.61 -8.42
N GLY A 200 9.04 4.28 -8.42
CA GLY A 200 10.25 3.52 -8.11
C GLY A 200 10.37 3.15 -6.64
N ALA A 201 11.18 2.14 -6.35
CA ALA A 201 11.41 1.64 -5.00
C ALA A 201 11.86 2.74 -4.04
N ALA A 202 11.47 2.59 -2.77
CA ALA A 202 11.90 3.47 -1.70
C ALA A 202 13.41 3.37 -1.49
N PHE A 203 14.00 4.52 -1.16
CA PHE A 203 15.40 4.63 -0.78
C PHE A 203 15.52 5.42 0.51
N GLY A 204 16.55 5.09 1.30
CA GLY A 204 16.97 5.88 2.44
C GLY A 204 18.47 6.12 2.35
N GLN A 205 18.90 7.37 2.42
CA GLN A 205 20.31 7.71 2.25
C GLN A 205 20.75 8.87 3.12
N TRP A 206 22.03 8.85 3.49
CA TRP A 206 22.71 9.98 4.11
C TRP A 206 23.22 10.94 3.02
N GLN A 207 22.70 12.17 3.02
CA GLN A 207 23.16 13.25 2.16
C GLN A 207 24.16 14.13 2.91
N CYS A 208 25.29 14.47 2.27
CA CYS A 208 26.26 15.39 2.85
C CYS A 208 25.77 16.83 2.62
N LEU A 209 25.32 17.49 3.69
CA LEU A 209 24.87 18.89 3.62
C LEU A 209 26.04 19.86 3.52
N LYS A 210 27.10 19.61 4.31
CA LYS A 210 28.22 20.55 4.43
C LYS A 210 29.52 19.85 4.77
N LEU A 211 30.60 20.32 4.13
CA LEU A 211 31.98 19.99 4.48
C LEU A 211 32.60 21.18 5.19
N LEU A 212 33.04 20.98 6.42
CA LEU A 212 33.86 21.94 7.15
C LEU A 212 35.32 21.47 7.12
N SER A 213 36.25 22.36 6.83
CA SER A 213 37.67 22.00 6.78
C SER A 213 38.54 23.08 7.38
N ASN A 214 39.58 22.66 8.11
CA ASN A 214 40.64 23.53 8.56
C ASN A 214 41.90 23.20 7.75
N ALA A 215 42.25 24.05 6.79
CA ALA A 215 43.46 23.90 5.98
C ALA A 215 44.72 24.46 6.65
N THR A 216 44.60 25.06 7.84
CA THR A 216 45.71 25.70 8.54
C THR A 216 46.43 24.74 9.48
N ASP A 217 47.60 25.16 9.95
CA ASP A 217 48.38 24.43 10.95
C ASP A 217 48.01 24.81 12.41
N LEU A 218 46.97 25.63 12.61
CA LEU A 218 46.48 26.05 13.93
C LEU A 218 45.03 25.57 14.18
N PRO A 219 44.65 25.25 15.43
CA PRO A 219 43.26 24.96 15.76
C PRO A 219 42.36 26.15 15.42
N MET A 220 41.26 25.88 14.74
CA MET A 220 40.30 26.90 14.31
C MET A 220 39.01 26.75 15.12
N PRO A 221 38.80 27.57 16.18
CA PRO A 221 37.51 27.67 16.82
C PRO A 221 36.54 28.33 15.84
N SER A 222 35.40 27.70 15.60
CA SER A 222 34.40 28.23 14.68
C SER A 222 32.99 27.95 15.18
N SER A 223 32.14 28.95 14.98
CA SER A 223 30.70 28.82 15.14
C SER A 223 30.09 28.91 13.76
N TYR A 224 29.44 27.84 13.32
CA TYR A 224 28.76 27.78 12.04
C TYR A 224 27.25 27.75 12.30
N ALA A 225 26.50 28.60 11.58
CA ALA A 225 25.08 28.33 11.36
C ALA A 225 25.00 27.27 10.25
N ILE A 226 24.29 26.18 10.51
CA ILE A 226 23.97 25.21 9.48
C ILE A 226 22.46 25.17 9.33
N SER A 227 22.03 25.38 8.09
CA SER A 227 20.67 25.14 7.65
C SER A 227 20.52 23.66 7.33
N ARG A 228 19.47 23.06 7.85
CA ARG A 228 19.00 21.73 7.47
C ARG A 228 17.55 21.82 7.04
N LYS A 229 17.19 21.05 6.02
CA LYS A 229 15.78 20.85 5.65
C LYS A 229 15.19 19.77 6.57
N VAL A 230 14.04 20.02 7.17
CA VAL A 230 13.29 19.03 7.97
C VAL A 230 11.86 19.05 7.50
N GLY A 231 11.22 17.88 7.45
CA GLY A 231 9.82 17.75 7.10
C GLY A 231 9.59 17.05 5.76
N TYR A 232 8.36 17.16 5.28
CA TYR A 232 7.86 16.50 4.08
C TYR A 232 7.89 17.46 2.89
N SER A 233 8.62 17.09 1.84
CA SER A 233 8.52 17.78 0.55
C SER A 233 7.21 17.35 -0.09
N GLN A 234 6.29 18.30 -0.25
CA GLN A 234 5.01 18.03 -0.89
C GLN A 234 5.26 17.33 -2.22
N LEU A 235 4.80 16.08 -2.30
CA LEU A 235 4.85 15.26 -3.48
C LEU A 235 3.44 15.19 -4.01
N GLU A 236 3.22 15.74 -5.20
CA GLU A 236 2.03 15.42 -5.95
C GLU A 236 2.09 13.94 -6.31
N LEU A 237 1.42 13.09 -5.53
CA LEU A 237 1.29 11.64 -5.79
C LEU A 237 0.51 11.34 -7.07
N GLY A 238 0.26 12.33 -7.93
CA GLY A 238 -0.38 12.18 -9.23
C GLY A 238 -1.81 11.64 -9.19
N LEU A 239 -2.33 11.29 -8.00
CA LEU A 239 -3.67 10.78 -7.75
C LEU A 239 -4.68 11.84 -8.20
N LYS A 240 -5.30 11.62 -9.36
CA LYS A 240 -6.36 12.50 -9.88
C LYS A 240 -7.74 12.17 -9.30
N ALA A 241 -7.77 11.34 -8.28
CA ALA A 241 -9.01 10.95 -7.61
C ALA A 241 -9.64 12.14 -6.90
N HIS A 242 -10.96 12.23 -6.98
CA HIS A 242 -11.74 13.11 -6.14
C HIS A 242 -11.72 12.57 -4.70
N VAL A 243 -11.07 13.31 -3.81
CA VAL A 243 -11.03 12.99 -2.38
C VAL A 243 -12.27 13.58 -1.72
N ASP A 244 -12.99 12.76 -0.96
CA ASP A 244 -14.18 13.20 -0.20
C ASP A 244 -13.86 14.42 0.68
N GLU A 245 -14.82 15.35 0.82
CA GLU A 245 -14.62 16.61 1.55
C GLU A 245 -14.22 16.42 3.02
N SER A 246 -14.60 15.28 3.62
CA SER A 246 -14.23 14.95 5.00
C SER A 246 -12.79 14.46 5.16
N VAL A 247 -12.09 14.19 4.05
CA VAL A 247 -10.73 13.64 4.04
C VAL A 247 -9.73 14.72 3.65
N ASN A 248 -8.73 14.95 4.50
CA ASN A 248 -7.60 15.81 4.17
C ASN A 248 -6.68 15.08 3.14
N PRO A 249 -6.51 15.59 1.91
CA PRO A 249 -5.69 14.94 0.87
C PRO A 249 -4.21 14.80 1.24
N GLU A 250 -3.67 15.75 2.00
CA GLU A 250 -2.28 15.70 2.47
C GLU A 250 -2.11 14.60 3.52
N SER A 251 -3.05 14.48 4.45
CA SER A 251 -3.04 13.41 5.45
C SER A 251 -3.12 12.03 4.79
N LEU A 252 -3.92 11.88 3.73
CA LEU A 252 -3.99 10.65 2.95
C LEU A 252 -2.65 10.34 2.28
N THR A 253 -2.04 11.34 1.64
CA THR A 253 -0.74 11.23 0.98
C THR A 253 0.36 10.80 1.94
N VAL A 254 0.43 11.45 3.11
CA VAL A 254 1.35 11.09 4.19
C VAL A 254 1.13 9.66 4.63
N SER A 255 -0.12 9.24 4.86
CA SER A 255 -0.44 7.88 5.30
C SER A 255 -0.03 6.82 4.27
N LEU A 256 -0.25 7.09 2.97
CA LEU A 256 0.20 6.22 1.88
C LEU A 256 1.73 6.06 1.86
N LEU A 257 2.46 7.17 2.01
CA LEU A 257 3.93 7.18 2.04
C LEU A 257 4.50 6.48 3.26
N GLN A 258 3.97 6.75 4.45
CA GLN A 258 4.35 6.08 5.69
C GLN A 258 4.20 4.56 5.55
N ARG A 259 3.04 4.10 5.03
CA ARG A 259 2.83 2.67 4.75
C ARG A 259 3.80 2.14 3.70
N GLN A 260 4.04 2.85 2.61
CA GLN A 260 5.00 2.40 1.58
C GLN A 260 6.43 2.27 2.13
N PHE A 261 6.89 3.17 3.00
CA PHE A 261 8.21 3.07 3.62
C PHE A 261 8.29 1.93 4.63
N ALA A 262 7.19 1.63 5.33
CA ALA A 262 7.09 0.53 6.27
C ALA A 262 7.09 -0.85 5.59
N LEU A 263 6.70 -0.94 4.31
CA LEU A 263 6.71 -2.21 3.58
C LEU A 263 8.14 -2.80 3.44
N PRO A 264 8.28 -4.13 3.40
CA PRO A 264 9.54 -4.78 3.05
C PRO A 264 10.06 -4.39 1.65
N ALA A 265 11.38 -4.55 1.45
CA ALA A 265 12.03 -4.22 0.18
C ALA A 265 11.49 -4.99 -1.04
N VAL A 266 10.94 -6.20 -0.84
CA VAL A 266 10.30 -6.98 -1.93
C VAL A 266 9.08 -6.27 -2.51
N TYR A 267 8.41 -5.43 -1.72
CA TYR A 267 7.28 -4.58 -2.13
C TYR A 267 7.70 -3.11 -2.33
N GLY A 268 9.01 -2.89 -2.52
CA GLY A 268 9.57 -1.57 -2.82
C GLY A 268 9.57 -0.60 -1.65
N GLY A 269 9.41 -1.06 -0.40
CA GLY A 269 9.60 -0.24 0.80
C GLY A 269 11.00 -0.40 1.42
N LEU A 270 11.17 0.05 2.65
CA LEU A 270 12.44 -0.02 3.41
C LEU A 270 12.33 -0.83 4.71
N GLY A 271 11.11 -1.21 5.12
CA GLY A 271 10.86 -1.79 6.43
C GLY A 271 11.14 -0.80 7.56
N LEU A 272 10.84 0.49 7.37
CA LEU A 272 11.14 1.55 8.34
C LEU A 272 9.86 2.25 8.80
N GLN A 273 9.78 2.51 10.09
CA GLN A 273 8.76 3.37 10.69
C GLN A 273 9.18 4.83 10.60
N THR A 274 8.21 5.68 10.26
CA THR A 274 8.43 7.11 9.95
C THR A 274 7.45 8.02 10.68
N GLU A 275 6.55 7.45 11.49
CA GLU A 275 5.53 8.15 12.27
C GLU A 275 6.14 9.06 13.34
N GLN A 276 7.38 8.79 13.74
CA GLN A 276 8.12 9.64 14.67
C GLN A 276 8.67 10.90 13.99
N GLU A 277 8.83 10.92 12.67
CA GLU A 277 9.38 12.07 11.93
C GLU A 277 8.33 13.15 11.68
N GLU A 278 8.80 14.33 11.27
CA GLU A 278 7.93 15.46 10.93
C GLU A 278 7.41 15.33 9.50
N TRP A 279 6.08 15.32 9.38
CA TRP A 279 5.36 15.22 8.10
C TRP A 279 4.66 16.52 7.71
N GLU A 280 4.96 17.62 8.39
CA GLU A 280 4.58 18.97 7.99
C GLU A 280 5.41 19.42 6.78
N GLU A 281 4.96 20.48 6.10
CA GLU A 281 5.68 21.03 4.94
C GLU A 281 7.14 21.32 5.28
N ALA A 282 8.05 20.84 4.43
CA ALA A 282 9.46 20.90 4.72
C ALA A 282 9.96 22.34 4.85
N ALA A 283 10.59 22.64 5.99
CA ALA A 283 11.16 23.93 6.33
C ALA A 283 12.68 23.84 6.49
N GLU A 284 13.35 24.98 6.37
CA GLU A 284 14.76 25.12 6.72
C GLU A 284 14.87 25.51 8.20
N GLU A 285 15.63 24.73 8.96
CA GLU A 285 15.97 25.00 10.35
C GLU A 285 17.46 25.31 10.48
N GLU A 286 17.79 26.36 11.23
CA GLU A 286 19.18 26.68 11.55
C GLU A 286 19.58 26.10 12.91
N GLU A 287 20.67 25.32 12.93
CA GLU A 287 21.27 24.81 14.15
C GLU A 287 22.70 25.37 14.32
N PRO A 288 23.02 26.01 15.47
CA PRO A 288 24.35 26.54 15.71
C PRO A 288 25.32 25.42 16.12
N LEU A 289 26.30 25.14 15.27
CA LEU A 289 27.38 24.21 15.58
C LEU A 289 28.62 24.95 16.04
N ARG A 290 29.02 24.71 17.30
CA ARG A 290 30.30 25.18 17.85
C ARG A 290 31.29 24.04 17.88
N VAL A 291 32.35 24.17 17.10
CA VAL A 291 33.41 23.15 17.02
C VAL A 291 34.78 23.78 16.89
N ILE A 292 35.79 23.15 17.48
CA ILE A 292 37.19 23.50 17.28
C ILE A 292 37.78 22.48 16.31
N LEU A 293 38.00 22.89 15.06
CA LEU A 293 38.62 22.05 14.05
C LEU A 293 40.13 22.05 14.27
N GLN A 294 40.72 20.88 14.54
CA GLN A 294 42.17 20.78 14.63
C GLN A 294 42.83 21.00 13.27
N PRO A 295 44.14 21.30 13.22
CA PRO A 295 44.88 21.44 11.99
C PRO A 295 44.62 20.30 11.01
N ARG A 296 44.40 20.65 9.73
CA ARG A 296 44.22 19.70 8.62
C ARG A 296 43.01 18.76 8.79
N GLN A 297 42.07 19.05 9.69
CA GLN A 297 40.87 18.23 9.88
C GLN A 297 39.71 18.63 8.96
N LYS A 298 38.90 17.64 8.64
CA LYS A 298 37.63 17.77 7.93
C LYS A 298 36.50 17.19 8.76
N LEU A 299 35.34 17.85 8.72
CA LEU A 299 34.09 17.35 9.27
C LEU A 299 33.02 17.37 8.18
N TYR A 300 32.28 16.28 8.12
CA TYR A 300 31.20 16.06 7.18
C TYR A 300 29.90 16.03 7.97
N TRP A 301 28.97 16.90 7.58
CA TRP A 301 27.63 16.92 8.12
C TRP A 301 26.72 16.11 7.21
N TRP A 302 26.10 15.09 7.76
CA TRP A 302 25.18 14.20 7.10
C TRP A 302 23.77 14.36 7.63
N HIS A 303 22.82 14.24 6.72
CA HIS A 303 21.39 14.29 6.99
C HIS A 303 20.72 13.11 6.29
N TYR A 304 19.86 12.41 7.02
CA TYR A 304 19.18 11.25 6.47
C TYR A 304 17.87 11.67 5.81
N CYS A 305 17.63 11.20 4.59
CA CYS A 305 16.37 11.40 3.89
C CYS A 305 15.82 10.09 3.36
N LEU A 306 14.49 10.02 3.24
CA LEU A 306 13.78 8.98 2.51
C LEU A 306 13.16 9.53 1.23
N GLY A 307 12.96 8.67 0.25
CA GLY A 307 12.32 9.04 -1.00
C GLY A 307 11.89 7.82 -1.81
N LEU A 308 11.26 8.07 -2.96
CA LEU A 308 10.87 7.05 -3.94
C LEU A 308 11.65 7.26 -5.23
N GLY A 309 12.20 6.18 -5.79
CA GLY A 309 13.02 6.20 -6.99
C GLY A 309 14.27 7.08 -6.83
N LYS A 310 14.19 8.32 -7.32
CA LYS A 310 15.27 9.32 -7.22
C LYS A 310 14.84 10.61 -6.53
N THR A 311 13.59 10.67 -6.08
CA THR A 311 12.98 11.88 -5.53
C THR A 311 12.99 11.79 -4.00
N PRO A 312 13.75 12.64 -3.29
CA PRO A 312 13.66 12.78 -1.84
C PRO A 312 12.29 13.33 -1.45
N ILE A 313 11.69 12.78 -0.40
CA ILE A 313 10.34 13.09 0.05
C ILE A 313 10.33 13.49 1.51
N LEU A 314 10.93 12.68 2.38
CA LEU A 314 10.98 12.94 3.82
C LEU A 314 12.41 13.29 4.23
N TYR A 315 12.57 14.47 4.82
CA TYR A 315 13.82 14.96 5.37
C TYR A 315 13.82 14.73 6.89
N CYS A 316 14.50 13.67 7.34
CA CYS A 316 14.42 13.24 8.73
C CYS A 316 15.18 14.19 9.65
N ARG A 317 14.82 14.24 10.93
CA ARG A 317 15.50 15.10 11.93
C ARG A 317 16.91 14.61 12.28
N SER A 318 17.20 13.37 11.93
CA SER A 318 18.44 12.69 12.27
C SER A 318 19.64 13.26 11.53
N LEU A 319 20.62 13.72 12.30
CA LEU A 319 21.87 14.28 11.82
C LEU A 319 23.07 13.49 12.33
N LYS A 320 24.13 13.47 11.53
CA LYS A 320 25.42 12.94 11.95
C LYS A 320 26.57 13.79 11.47
N ILE A 321 27.52 14.02 12.37
CA ILE A 321 28.78 14.69 12.02
C ILE A 321 29.89 13.64 12.11
N THR A 322 30.62 13.44 11.02
CA THR A 322 31.72 12.47 10.95
C THR A 322 33.00 13.13 10.46
N ARG A 323 34.14 12.48 10.69
CA ARG A 323 35.45 12.88 10.13
C ARG A 323 35.79 12.16 8.82
N ASN A 324 34.94 11.23 8.40
CA ASN A 324 35.14 10.39 7.22
C ASN A 324 34.32 10.96 6.05
N PRO A 325 34.89 11.09 4.83
CA PRO A 325 34.12 11.42 3.63
C PRO A 325 33.04 10.40 3.26
N SER A 326 33.10 9.18 3.77
CA SER A 326 32.06 8.17 3.55
C SER A 326 30.80 8.47 4.38
N PRO A 327 29.60 8.29 3.79
CA PRO A 327 28.35 8.43 4.53
C PRO A 327 28.27 7.45 5.70
N PRO A 328 27.56 7.81 6.79
CA PRO A 328 27.25 6.87 7.86
C PRO A 328 26.50 5.64 7.32
N THR A 329 26.70 4.49 7.98
CA THR A 329 26.07 3.22 7.56
C THR A 329 24.83 2.87 8.37
N ASN A 330 24.65 3.45 9.55
CA ASN A 330 23.50 3.18 10.39
C ASN A 330 22.26 3.90 9.84
N ILE A 331 21.12 3.22 9.87
CA ILE A 331 19.83 3.83 9.59
C ILE A 331 19.31 4.41 10.91
N PRO A 332 18.88 5.69 10.96
CA PRO A 332 18.48 6.32 12.22
C PRO A 332 17.01 6.10 12.58
N LEU A 333 16.24 5.40 11.72
CA LEU A 333 14.83 5.09 11.92
C LEU A 333 14.65 3.66 12.46
N PRO A 334 13.63 3.42 13.31
CA PRO A 334 13.33 2.08 13.79
C PRO A 334 12.77 1.19 12.65
N PRO A 335 12.98 -0.13 12.74
CA PRO A 335 12.36 -1.05 11.79
C PRO A 335 10.84 -1.06 11.98
N ALA A 336 10.10 -1.23 10.90
CA ALA A 336 8.67 -1.48 10.96
C ALA A 336 8.39 -2.85 11.60
N GLN A 337 7.39 -2.89 12.47
CA GLN A 337 6.85 -4.16 12.94
C GLN A 337 6.12 -4.83 11.77
N GLY A 338 6.54 -6.05 11.44
CA GLY A 338 6.00 -6.84 10.33
C GLY A 338 4.65 -7.47 10.64
#